data_AF-A0A6L9QFY0-F1
#
_entry.id   AF-A0A6L9QFY0-F1
#
_cell.length_a   1.000
_cell.length_b   1.000
_cell.length_c   1.000
_cell.angle_alpha   90.00
_cell.angle_beta   90.00
_cell.angle_gamma   90.00
#
_symmetry.space_group_name_H-M   'P 1'
#
loop_
_entity.id
_entity.type
_entity.pdbx_description
1 polymer ?
#
loop_
_entity_poly.entity_id
_entity_poly.type
_entity_poly.pdbx_seq_one_letter_code
_entity_poly.pdbx_strand_id
1 'polypeptide(L)'
;MPHTTRPPIVDITEDIPGLAAYARTAVRLHPRRGNPGVGDSHIGGPLLWPAAEPWPLCHELHGTRRNPDKEPMAMAPIAQLHAADVPAFPFPDGTDLLQILWCPNHDALFPDASISVNWRRTADITDVLTDPPAPRTAEDGMVPFPCVLDPEPVTEYPWEEELPQQLQDELEDWDVDYPAYQYGLSIASGCKLGGGMSWELTDMGDPPKCDECGSEARLDGARSRTPIWTTTPTERRSNRPACR
;
A
#
# COMPACT_ATOMS: atom_id res chain seq x y z
N MET A 1 1.77 -23.13 -9.24
CA MET A 1 1.47 -22.14 -10.29
C MET A 1 1.27 -20.80 -9.60
N PRO A 2 1.79 -19.69 -10.15
CA PRO A 2 1.57 -18.36 -9.59
C PRO A 2 0.07 -18.02 -9.66
N HIS A 3 -0.41 -17.26 -8.67
CA HIS A 3 -1.79 -16.77 -8.67
C HIS A 3 -1.89 -15.56 -9.58
N THR A 4 -2.94 -15.54 -10.38
CA THR A 4 -3.23 -14.44 -11.30
C THR A 4 -4.67 -13.99 -11.12
N THR A 5 -4.90 -12.75 -11.47
CA THR A 5 -6.22 -12.12 -11.50
C THR A 5 -7.00 -12.69 -12.68
N ARG A 6 -8.31 -12.83 -12.51
CA ARG A 6 -9.18 -13.14 -13.65
C ARG A 6 -9.25 -11.92 -14.57
N PRO A 7 -9.20 -12.07 -15.89
CA PRO A 7 -9.42 -10.96 -16.80
C PRO A 7 -10.73 -10.23 -16.45
N PRO A 8 -10.79 -8.89 -16.62
CA PRO A 8 -12.03 -8.15 -16.45
C PRO A 8 -13.12 -8.72 -17.36
N ILE A 9 -14.37 -8.63 -16.91
CA ILE A 9 -15.52 -9.21 -17.61
C ILE A 9 -15.76 -8.51 -18.95
N VAL A 10 -15.41 -7.22 -19.02
CA VAL A 10 -15.53 -6.34 -20.18
C VAL A 10 -14.22 -5.56 -20.33
N ASP A 11 -13.81 -5.29 -21.56
CA ASP A 11 -12.79 -4.27 -21.84
C ASP A 11 -13.48 -2.91 -21.96
N ILE A 12 -13.43 -2.13 -20.89
CA ILE A 12 -14.10 -0.82 -20.85
C ILE A 12 -13.57 0.17 -21.89
N THR A 13 -12.37 -0.05 -22.44
CA THR A 13 -11.83 0.83 -23.48
C THR A 13 -12.41 0.57 -24.85
N GLU A 14 -13.11 -0.55 -25.06
CA GLU A 14 -13.93 -0.76 -26.26
C GLU A 14 -15.20 0.11 -26.22
N ASP A 15 -15.79 0.29 -25.03
CA ASP A 15 -17.02 1.07 -24.83
C ASP A 15 -16.75 2.56 -24.62
N ILE A 16 -15.70 2.90 -23.85
CA ILE A 16 -15.27 4.26 -23.53
C ILE A 16 -13.78 4.42 -23.89
N PRO A 17 -13.44 4.63 -25.19
CA PRO A 17 -12.05 4.65 -25.66
C PRO A 17 -11.17 5.73 -25.01
N GLY A 18 -11.78 6.81 -24.52
CA GLY A 18 -11.05 7.89 -23.85
C GLY A 18 -10.35 7.46 -22.56
N LEU A 19 -10.80 6.37 -21.91
CA LEU A 19 -10.16 5.82 -20.71
C LEU A 19 -8.76 5.27 -20.96
N ALA A 20 -8.44 4.85 -22.19
CA ALA A 20 -7.13 4.29 -22.52
C ALA A 20 -5.97 5.27 -22.22
N ALA A 21 -6.22 6.58 -22.32
CA ALA A 21 -5.23 7.62 -22.00
C ALA A 21 -4.91 7.71 -20.49
N TYR A 22 -5.75 7.12 -19.64
CA TYR A 22 -5.64 7.16 -18.18
C TYR A 22 -5.21 5.82 -17.58
N ALA A 23 -4.93 4.82 -18.42
CA ALA A 23 -4.43 3.52 -17.98
C ALA A 23 -3.15 3.68 -17.13
N ARG A 24 -3.17 3.12 -15.92
CA ARG A 24 -2.02 3.05 -15.00
C ARG A 24 -1.61 1.60 -14.81
N THR A 25 -0.30 1.37 -14.71
CA THR A 25 0.22 0.07 -14.30
C THR A 25 0.21 -0.04 -12.79
N ALA A 26 -0.36 -1.13 -12.28
CA ALA A 26 -0.26 -1.55 -10.89
C ALA A 26 0.36 -2.95 -10.81
N VAL A 27 0.87 -3.33 -9.64
CA VAL A 27 1.35 -4.69 -9.38
C VAL A 27 0.53 -5.28 -8.24
N ARG A 28 -0.31 -6.27 -8.53
CA ARG A 28 -1.02 -7.04 -7.50
C ARG A 28 -0.07 -8.06 -6.87
N LEU A 29 -0.08 -8.14 -5.55
CA LEU A 29 0.92 -8.93 -4.81
C LEU A 29 0.44 -10.34 -4.40
N HIS A 30 -0.87 -10.61 -4.47
CA HIS A 30 -1.50 -11.90 -4.13
C HIS A 30 -0.91 -12.58 -2.87
N PRO A 31 -0.93 -11.93 -1.70
CA PRO A 31 -0.29 -12.47 -0.50
C PRO A 31 -0.93 -13.78 -0.03
N ARG A 32 -0.09 -14.76 0.30
CA ARG A 32 -0.51 -16.04 0.87
C ARG A 32 0.33 -16.38 2.07
N ARG A 33 -0.33 -16.85 3.14
CA ARG A 33 0.34 -17.31 4.35
C ARG A 33 1.49 -18.27 3.99
N GLY A 34 2.66 -17.96 4.52
CA GLY A 34 3.89 -18.69 4.25
C GLY A 34 4.95 -18.38 5.30
N ASN A 35 6.18 -18.84 5.05
CA ASN A 35 7.32 -18.59 5.92
C ASN A 35 8.46 -17.96 5.11
N PRO A 36 8.29 -16.69 4.66
CA PRO A 36 9.31 -15.99 3.88
C PRO A 36 10.59 -15.79 4.72
N GLY A 37 11.74 -15.90 4.07
CA GLY A 37 13.03 -15.55 4.62
C GLY A 37 13.35 -14.06 4.48
N VAL A 38 14.45 -13.65 5.10
CA VAL A 38 14.92 -12.25 5.07
C VAL A 38 15.26 -11.74 3.68
N GLY A 39 15.56 -12.61 2.72
CA GLY A 39 15.89 -12.21 1.34
C GLY A 39 14.72 -12.30 0.36
N ASP A 40 13.52 -12.62 0.83
CA ASP A 40 12.35 -12.79 -0.03
C ASP A 40 11.51 -11.50 -0.09
N SER A 41 10.82 -11.29 -1.22
CA SER A 41 9.68 -10.36 -1.25
C SER A 41 8.48 -10.94 -0.51
N HIS A 42 7.92 -10.17 0.43
CA HIS A 42 6.89 -10.66 1.33
C HIS A 42 6.05 -9.54 1.95
N ILE A 43 4.95 -9.95 2.57
CA ILE A 43 4.18 -9.14 3.52
C ILE A 43 4.30 -9.78 4.92
N GLY A 44 4.59 -8.98 5.95
CA GLY A 44 4.62 -9.41 7.36
C GLY A 44 5.73 -10.39 7.75
N GLY A 45 6.76 -10.54 6.92
CA GLY A 45 7.92 -11.39 7.17
C GLY A 45 9.09 -10.65 7.84
N PRO A 46 10.22 -11.33 8.07
CA PRO A 46 11.41 -10.72 8.64
C PRO A 46 12.13 -9.85 7.59
N LEU A 47 12.51 -8.63 7.96
CA LEU A 47 13.22 -7.72 7.04
C LEU A 47 14.71 -8.06 6.92
N LEU A 48 15.27 -7.84 5.74
CA LEU A 48 16.71 -7.67 5.51
C LEU A 48 17.15 -6.32 6.10
N TRP A 49 17.17 -6.20 7.42
CA TRP A 49 17.52 -4.96 8.09
C TRP A 49 19.01 -4.93 8.50
N PRO A 50 19.77 -3.86 8.21
CA PRO A 50 21.17 -3.78 8.60
C PRO A 50 21.33 -3.77 10.13
N ALA A 51 22.21 -4.61 10.68
CA ALA A 51 22.43 -4.70 12.12
C ALA A 51 22.96 -3.40 12.76
N ALA A 52 23.67 -2.59 11.97
CA ALA A 52 24.22 -1.30 12.42
C ALA A 52 23.18 -0.18 12.44
N GLU A 53 22.00 -0.38 11.85
CA GLU A 53 20.98 0.66 11.74
C GLU A 53 19.91 0.49 12.84
N PRO A 54 19.60 1.56 13.61
CA PRO A 54 18.58 1.48 14.65
C PRO A 54 17.21 1.14 14.04
N TRP A 55 16.46 0.28 14.72
CA TRP A 55 15.10 -0.04 14.32
C TRP A 55 14.19 1.18 14.45
N PRO A 56 13.29 1.46 13.47
CA PRO A 56 12.39 2.61 13.53
C PRO A 56 11.45 2.53 14.73
N LEU A 57 11.34 3.65 15.45
CA LEU A 57 10.45 3.81 16.60
C LEU A 57 9.39 4.88 16.30
N CYS A 58 8.15 4.61 16.66
CA CYS A 58 7.09 5.59 16.69
C CYS A 58 7.11 6.34 18.02
N HIS A 59 7.20 7.67 17.94
CA HIS A 59 7.23 8.59 19.08
C HIS A 59 5.90 9.28 19.34
N GLU A 60 4.86 8.94 18.57
CA GLU A 60 3.54 9.52 18.72
C GLU A 60 2.88 9.15 20.05
N LEU A 61 1.91 9.96 20.46
CA LEU A 61 1.11 9.69 21.64
C LEU A 61 0.14 8.56 21.36
N HIS A 62 0.33 7.45 22.06
CA HIS A 62 -0.54 6.29 21.99
C HIS A 62 -1.48 6.26 23.21
N GLY A 63 -2.69 5.71 23.04
CA GLY A 63 -3.68 5.63 24.12
C GLY A 63 -3.12 4.99 25.40
N THR A 64 -3.37 5.61 26.55
CA THR A 64 -2.77 5.25 27.86
C THR A 64 -3.09 3.83 28.32
N ARG A 65 -4.17 3.21 27.83
CA ARG A 65 -4.49 1.80 28.11
C ARG A 65 -3.48 0.82 27.52
N ARG A 66 -2.88 1.15 26.37
CA ARG A 66 -1.96 0.28 25.62
C ARG A 66 -0.50 0.75 25.69
N ASN A 67 -0.26 1.98 26.12
CA ASN A 67 1.08 2.54 26.36
C ASN A 67 1.09 3.45 27.61
N PRO A 68 0.94 2.89 28.82
CA PRO A 68 0.84 3.68 30.05
C PRO A 68 2.11 4.50 30.34
N ASP A 69 3.27 3.96 29.95
CA ASP A 69 4.58 4.57 30.18
C ASP A 69 4.96 5.61 29.11
N LYS A 70 4.15 5.74 28.04
CA LYS A 70 4.40 6.66 26.90
C LYS A 70 5.75 6.46 26.22
N GLU A 71 6.29 5.25 26.31
CA GLU A 71 7.58 4.90 25.70
C GLU A 71 7.42 4.73 24.18
N PRO A 72 8.46 5.05 23.38
CA PRO A 72 8.43 4.86 21.93
C PRO A 72 8.13 3.41 21.54
N MET A 73 7.34 3.22 20.50
CA MET A 73 6.89 1.91 20.04
C MET A 73 7.74 1.43 18.87
N ALA A 74 8.26 0.20 18.92
CA ALA A 74 8.92 -0.39 17.75
C ALA A 74 7.92 -0.52 16.59
N MET A 75 8.32 -0.09 15.40
CA MET A 75 7.46 -0.19 14.21
C MET A 75 7.39 -1.65 13.75
N ALA A 76 6.22 -2.08 13.31
CA ALA A 76 6.00 -3.42 12.78
C ALA A 76 6.48 -3.50 11.31
N PRO A 77 7.13 -4.59 10.89
CA PRO A 77 7.48 -4.81 9.49
C PRO A 77 6.23 -5.20 8.70
N ILE A 78 5.95 -4.48 7.61
CA ILE A 78 4.72 -4.64 6.82
C ILE A 78 5.00 -5.31 5.50
N ALA A 79 6.02 -4.84 4.78
CA ALA A 79 6.40 -5.41 3.49
C ALA A 79 7.88 -5.26 3.24
N GLN A 80 8.42 -6.21 2.49
CA GLN A 80 9.72 -6.13 1.84
C GLN A 80 9.55 -6.55 0.39
N LEU A 81 10.11 -5.79 -0.55
CA LEU A 81 9.95 -6.02 -1.98
C LEU A 81 11.27 -5.78 -2.70
N HIS A 82 11.73 -6.79 -3.43
CA HIS A 82 12.86 -6.68 -4.33
C HIS A 82 12.38 -6.19 -5.70
N ALA A 83 13.14 -5.27 -6.31
CA ALA A 83 12.84 -4.75 -7.63
C ALA A 83 12.71 -5.85 -8.70
N ALA A 84 13.48 -6.93 -8.55
CA ALA A 84 13.44 -8.09 -9.46
C ALA A 84 12.10 -8.83 -9.45
N ASP A 85 11.37 -8.79 -8.34
CA ASP A 85 10.08 -9.49 -8.18
C ASP A 85 8.90 -8.62 -8.63
N VAL A 86 9.08 -7.31 -8.75
CA VAL A 86 8.05 -6.35 -9.15
C VAL A 86 8.54 -5.41 -10.28
N PRO A 87 9.01 -5.95 -11.42
CA PRO A 87 9.71 -5.16 -12.45
C PRO A 87 8.85 -4.09 -13.13
N ALA A 88 7.51 -4.17 -12.98
CA ALA A 88 6.57 -3.18 -13.50
C ALA A 88 6.41 -1.95 -12.57
N PHE A 89 7.01 -1.98 -11.37
CA PHE A 89 7.00 -0.87 -10.42
C PHE A 89 8.38 -0.19 -10.38
N PRO A 90 8.45 1.15 -10.52
CA PRO A 90 9.73 1.85 -10.56
C PRO A 90 10.36 1.95 -9.17
N PHE A 91 11.66 1.65 -9.08
CA PHE A 91 12.47 1.87 -7.89
C PHE A 91 13.35 3.12 -8.08
N PRO A 92 13.65 3.88 -7.03
CA PRO A 92 14.64 4.96 -7.08
C PRO A 92 16.01 4.47 -7.57
N ASP A 93 16.73 5.33 -8.30
CA ASP A 93 18.02 5.00 -8.87
C ASP A 93 19.01 4.46 -7.82
N GLY A 94 19.64 3.34 -8.16
CA GLY A 94 20.64 2.72 -7.30
C GLY A 94 20.08 1.94 -6.11
N THR A 95 18.75 1.77 -6.02
CA THR A 95 18.07 0.92 -5.03
C THR A 95 17.41 -0.29 -5.70
N ASP A 96 17.33 -1.40 -4.98
CA ASP A 96 16.72 -2.65 -5.44
C ASP A 96 15.84 -3.33 -4.37
N LEU A 97 15.66 -2.66 -3.23
CA LEU A 97 14.92 -3.15 -2.07
C LEU A 97 14.05 -2.04 -1.47
N LEU A 98 12.76 -2.31 -1.32
CA LEU A 98 11.78 -1.48 -0.65
C LEU A 98 11.34 -2.17 0.63
N GLN A 99 11.38 -1.46 1.76
CA GLN A 99 10.89 -1.94 3.05
C GLN A 99 9.90 -0.94 3.63
N ILE A 100 8.75 -1.43 4.06
CA ILE A 100 7.68 -0.64 4.67
C ILE A 100 7.47 -1.11 6.09
N LEU A 101 7.51 -0.17 7.03
CA LEU A 101 7.16 -0.37 8.41
C LEU A 101 6.07 0.62 8.81
N TRP A 102 5.24 0.28 9.78
CA TRP A 102 4.32 1.25 10.39
C TRP A 102 4.24 1.06 11.90
N CYS A 103 3.69 2.04 12.61
CA CYS A 103 3.28 1.82 13.99
C CYS A 103 1.98 0.99 14.03
N PRO A 104 1.94 -0.13 14.77
CA PRO A 104 0.76 -0.99 14.83
C PRO A 104 -0.24 -0.58 15.93
N ASN A 105 -0.03 0.55 16.62
CA ASN A 105 -0.75 0.91 17.84
C ASN A 105 -1.41 2.29 17.75
N HIS A 106 -2.17 2.58 16.70
CA HIS A 106 -2.86 3.87 16.56
C HIS A 106 -4.21 3.88 17.26
N ASP A 107 -4.44 4.87 18.12
CA ASP A 107 -5.78 5.16 18.64
C ASP A 107 -6.53 6.03 17.62
N ALA A 108 -7.84 5.88 17.50
CA ALA A 108 -8.69 6.66 16.60
C ALA A 108 -8.61 8.19 16.83
N LEU A 109 -8.06 8.61 17.98
CA LEU A 109 -7.80 10.01 18.33
C LEU A 109 -6.52 10.59 17.71
N PHE A 110 -5.61 9.75 17.19
CA PHE A 110 -4.34 10.14 16.56
C PHE A 110 -4.20 9.38 15.24
N PRO A 111 -4.87 9.84 14.17
CA PRO A 111 -5.03 9.08 12.93
C PRO A 111 -3.76 9.05 12.06
N ASP A 112 -2.75 9.84 12.40
CA ASP A 112 -1.50 9.93 11.66
C ASP A 112 -0.64 8.70 11.91
N ALA A 113 -0.92 7.65 11.12
CA ALA A 113 -0.15 6.45 11.18
C ALA A 113 1.29 6.75 10.79
N SER A 114 2.22 6.63 11.76
CA SER A 114 3.64 6.77 11.45
C SER A 114 4.04 5.61 10.54
N ILE A 115 4.37 5.91 9.29
CA ILE A 115 4.86 4.96 8.29
C ILE A 115 6.33 5.30 8.01
N SER A 116 7.16 4.28 7.91
CA SER A 116 8.56 4.38 7.52
C SER A 116 8.75 3.59 6.23
N VAL A 117 9.16 4.29 5.18
CA VAL A 117 9.49 3.72 3.88
C VAL A 117 11.00 3.81 3.69
N ASN A 118 11.65 2.68 3.44
CA ASN A 118 13.09 2.58 3.35
C ASN A 118 13.47 1.96 2.00
N TRP A 119 14.15 2.74 1.18
CA TRP A 119 14.70 2.31 -0.10
C TRP A 119 16.19 2.01 0.08
N ARG A 120 16.62 0.83 -0.36
CA ARG A 120 17.98 0.33 -0.08
C ARG A 120 18.56 -0.37 -1.28
N ARG A 121 19.88 -0.55 -1.24
CA ARG A 121 20.59 -1.51 -2.07
C ARG A 121 20.90 -2.74 -1.23
N THR A 122 20.41 -3.89 -1.67
CA THR A 122 20.57 -5.19 -1.03
C THR A 122 22.06 -5.51 -0.82
N ALA A 123 22.90 -5.17 -1.80
CA ALA A 123 24.35 -5.41 -1.75
C ALA A 123 25.09 -4.63 -0.64
N ASP A 124 24.50 -3.54 -0.13
CA ASP A 124 25.11 -2.74 0.95
C ASP A 124 24.81 -3.33 2.34
N ILE A 125 23.92 -4.35 2.43
CA ILE A 125 23.53 -5.00 3.67
C ILE A 125 24.37 -6.27 3.88
N THR A 126 25.48 -6.12 4.59
CA THR A 126 26.41 -7.24 4.85
C THR A 126 26.10 -8.00 6.13
N ASP A 127 25.63 -7.30 7.17
CA ASP A 127 25.26 -7.87 8.46
C ASP A 127 23.77 -7.61 8.75
N VAL A 128 23.01 -8.68 8.94
CA VAL A 128 21.55 -8.63 9.12
C VAL A 128 21.20 -8.66 10.61
N LEU A 129 20.28 -7.81 11.04
CA LEU A 129 19.72 -7.80 12.38
C LEU A 129 18.93 -9.09 12.64
N THR A 130 19.38 -9.92 13.57
CA THR A 130 18.78 -11.25 13.83
C THR A 130 17.64 -11.26 14.83
N ASP A 131 17.54 -10.23 15.68
CA ASP A 131 16.52 -10.12 16.72
C ASP A 131 15.90 -8.71 16.69
N PRO A 132 15.06 -8.40 15.69
CA PRO A 132 14.41 -7.10 15.59
C PRO A 132 13.43 -6.90 16.75
N PRO A 133 13.35 -5.68 17.32
CA PRO A 133 12.45 -5.43 18.43
C PRO A 133 10.99 -5.57 17.98
N ALA A 134 10.22 -6.38 18.71
CA ALA A 134 8.79 -6.51 18.48
C ALA A 134 8.02 -5.31 19.07
N PRO A 135 6.96 -4.82 18.41
CA PRO A 135 6.03 -3.89 19.02
C PRO A 135 5.48 -4.47 20.33
N ARG A 136 5.49 -3.68 21.42
CA ARG A 136 4.97 -4.12 22.73
C ARG A 136 3.47 -4.40 22.69
N THR A 137 2.74 -3.60 21.91
CA THR A 137 1.31 -3.74 21.67
C THR A 137 1.02 -3.48 20.21
N ALA A 138 0.02 -4.19 19.69
CA ALA A 138 -0.53 -3.99 18.35
C ALA A 138 -2.06 -4.04 18.44
N GLU A 139 -2.73 -3.20 17.67
CA GLU A 139 -4.15 -3.37 17.45
C GLU A 139 -4.42 -4.56 16.55
N ASP A 140 -5.60 -5.16 16.70
CA ASP A 140 -5.97 -6.33 15.91
C ASP A 140 -6.00 -5.98 14.42
N GLY A 141 -5.40 -6.83 13.59
CA GLY A 141 -5.27 -6.61 12.15
C GLY A 141 -4.22 -5.57 11.71
N MET A 142 -3.53 -4.89 12.65
CA MET A 142 -2.47 -3.92 12.31
C MET A 142 -1.10 -4.57 12.09
N VAL A 143 -0.92 -5.86 12.35
CA VAL A 143 0.30 -6.58 11.99
C VAL A 143 -0.08 -7.72 11.05
N PRO A 144 0.41 -7.72 9.80
CA PRO A 144 0.08 -8.78 8.86
C PRO A 144 0.72 -10.10 9.25
N PHE A 145 0.07 -11.21 8.88
CA PHE A 145 0.70 -12.53 8.95
C PHE A 145 1.80 -12.63 7.88
N PRO A 146 2.90 -13.37 8.15
CA PRO A 146 3.92 -13.63 7.14
C PRO A 146 3.33 -14.29 5.89
N CYS A 147 3.56 -13.68 4.75
CA CYS A 147 3.03 -14.09 3.46
C CYS A 147 4.09 -14.06 2.37
N VAL A 148 4.12 -15.10 1.55
CA VAL A 148 4.81 -15.09 0.25
C VAL A 148 3.91 -14.41 -0.79
N LEU A 149 4.50 -13.88 -1.85
CA LEU A 149 3.82 -13.09 -2.87
C LEU A 149 3.84 -13.82 -4.22
N ASP A 150 2.83 -13.56 -5.05
CA ASP A 150 2.80 -13.94 -6.46
C ASP A 150 2.54 -12.64 -7.27
N PRO A 151 3.56 -11.80 -7.54
CA PRO A 151 3.33 -10.50 -8.16
C PRO A 151 2.81 -10.58 -9.61
N GLU A 152 1.84 -9.73 -9.94
CA GLU A 152 1.19 -9.67 -11.24
C GLU A 152 0.99 -8.22 -11.68
N PRO A 153 1.62 -7.78 -12.79
CA PRO A 153 1.30 -6.49 -13.40
C PRO A 153 -0.13 -6.49 -13.93
N VAL A 154 -0.89 -5.45 -13.60
CA VAL A 154 -2.25 -5.24 -14.09
C VAL A 154 -2.43 -3.81 -14.57
N THR A 155 -3.36 -3.62 -15.49
CA THR A 155 -3.85 -2.29 -15.87
C THR A 155 -4.99 -1.90 -14.95
N GLU A 156 -4.93 -0.69 -14.42
CA GLU A 156 -6.01 -0.05 -13.67
C GLU A 156 -6.36 1.28 -14.30
N TYR A 157 -7.55 1.76 -14.00
CA TYR A 157 -8.00 3.10 -14.35
C TYR A 157 -8.22 3.92 -13.09
N PRO A 158 -8.10 5.26 -13.16
CA PRO A 158 -8.29 6.12 -12.00
C PRO A 158 -9.68 5.97 -11.39
N TRP A 159 -9.81 6.43 -10.16
CA TRP A 159 -11.12 6.66 -9.56
C TRP A 159 -11.92 7.63 -10.45
N GLU A 160 -13.24 7.47 -10.57
CA GLU A 160 -14.06 8.24 -11.52
C GLU A 160 -13.84 9.76 -11.38
N GLU A 161 -13.82 10.26 -10.15
CA GLU A 161 -13.63 11.68 -9.87
C GLU A 161 -12.23 12.24 -10.22
N GLU A 162 -11.23 11.39 -10.50
CA GLU A 162 -9.92 11.81 -11.05
C GLU A 162 -9.97 12.07 -12.57
N LEU A 163 -11.03 11.63 -13.26
CA LEU A 163 -11.18 11.78 -14.71
C LEU A 163 -11.78 13.13 -15.09
N PRO A 164 -11.56 13.64 -16.32
CA PRO A 164 -12.27 14.81 -16.81
C PRO A 164 -13.79 14.60 -16.81
N GLN A 165 -14.56 15.68 -16.61
CA GLN A 165 -16.02 15.64 -16.55
C GLN A 165 -16.67 14.87 -17.71
N GLN A 166 -16.13 15.01 -18.93
CA GLN A 166 -16.65 14.27 -20.09
C GLN A 166 -16.61 12.75 -19.88
N LEU A 167 -15.53 12.21 -19.31
CA LEU A 167 -15.42 10.77 -19.05
C LEU A 167 -16.26 10.34 -17.84
N GLN A 168 -16.48 11.22 -16.87
CA GLN A 168 -17.43 10.95 -15.78
C GLN A 168 -18.85 10.82 -16.32
N ASP A 169 -19.28 11.75 -17.18
CA ASP A 169 -20.60 11.71 -17.81
C ASP A 169 -20.78 10.45 -18.69
N GLU A 170 -19.74 10.07 -19.47
CA GLU A 170 -19.74 8.84 -20.28
C GLU A 170 -19.80 7.57 -19.39
N LEU A 171 -19.16 7.59 -18.22
CA LEU A 171 -19.21 6.50 -17.25
C LEU A 171 -20.58 6.39 -16.58
N GLU A 172 -21.20 7.51 -16.19
CA GLU A 172 -22.55 7.54 -15.59
C GLU A 172 -23.59 6.96 -16.56
N ASP A 173 -23.50 7.29 -17.85
CA ASP A 173 -24.39 6.74 -18.89
C ASP A 173 -24.13 5.25 -19.16
N TRP A 174 -22.90 4.78 -18.98
CA TRP A 174 -22.49 3.38 -19.19
C TRP A 174 -22.82 2.48 -17.98
N ASP A 175 -22.69 2.98 -16.75
CA ASP A 175 -22.86 2.27 -15.46
C ASP A 175 -24.35 2.05 -15.07
N VAL A 176 -25.21 1.89 -16.07
CA VAL A 176 -26.65 1.63 -15.88
C VAL A 176 -26.96 0.17 -15.50
N ASP A 177 -25.98 -0.74 -15.65
CA ASP A 177 -26.05 -2.17 -15.32
C ASP A 177 -24.71 -2.72 -14.79
N TYR A 178 -24.73 -3.85 -14.08
CA TYR A 178 -23.51 -4.50 -13.56
C TYR A 178 -22.63 -5.07 -14.71
N PRO A 179 -21.28 -4.92 -14.65
CA PRO A 179 -20.46 -4.46 -13.53
C PRO A 179 -20.21 -2.95 -13.50
N ALA A 180 -20.35 -2.37 -12.30
CA ALA A 180 -20.03 -0.97 -12.08
C ALA A 180 -18.54 -0.68 -12.28
N TYR A 181 -18.22 0.41 -12.97
CA TYR A 181 -16.85 0.80 -13.30
C TYR A 181 -15.99 0.85 -12.04
N GLN A 182 -16.50 1.52 -11.01
CA GLN A 182 -15.74 1.80 -9.79
C GLN A 182 -15.35 0.54 -9.01
N TYR A 183 -16.21 -0.49 -9.04
CA TYR A 183 -16.03 -1.71 -8.24
C TYR A 183 -15.54 -2.92 -9.02
N GLY A 184 -15.70 -2.90 -10.35
CA GLY A 184 -15.35 -4.01 -11.23
C GLY A 184 -14.11 -3.77 -12.10
N LEU A 185 -13.83 -2.50 -12.46
CA LEU A 185 -12.95 -2.19 -13.61
C LEU A 185 -11.94 -1.06 -13.34
N SER A 186 -12.16 -0.20 -12.35
CA SER A 186 -11.28 0.91 -11.99
C SER A 186 -10.05 0.45 -11.20
N ILE A 187 -10.22 0.11 -9.92
CA ILE A 187 -9.13 -0.20 -8.98
C ILE A 187 -9.19 -1.65 -8.52
N ALA A 188 -8.10 -2.40 -8.73
CA ALA A 188 -8.00 -3.76 -8.27
C ALA A 188 -8.01 -3.83 -6.75
N SER A 189 -8.89 -4.67 -6.22
CA SER A 189 -8.94 -4.94 -4.79
C SER A 189 -7.77 -5.81 -4.29
N GLY A 190 -7.37 -5.59 -3.04
CA GLY A 190 -6.31 -6.36 -2.37
C GLY A 190 -5.01 -5.56 -2.16
N CYS A 191 -3.90 -6.27 -1.97
CA CYS A 191 -2.57 -5.68 -1.78
C CYS A 191 -1.92 -5.43 -3.13
N LYS A 192 -1.55 -4.18 -3.41
CA LYS A 192 -0.91 -3.77 -4.66
C LYS A 192 0.12 -2.65 -4.46
N LEU A 193 0.96 -2.46 -5.47
CA LEU A 193 1.86 -1.31 -5.65
C LEU A 193 1.43 -0.51 -6.88
N GLY A 194 1.53 0.81 -6.83
CA GLY A 194 1.16 1.67 -7.96
C GLY A 194 -0.34 1.70 -8.26
N GLY A 195 -0.68 2.12 -9.48
CA GLY A 195 -2.05 2.18 -9.97
C GLY A 195 -2.87 3.39 -9.51
N GLY A 196 -4.19 3.23 -9.46
CA GLY A 196 -5.15 4.24 -9.00
C GLY A 196 -5.24 4.31 -7.47
N MET A 197 -5.47 5.52 -6.94
CA MET A 197 -5.76 5.73 -5.52
C MET A 197 -7.22 5.41 -5.24
N SER A 198 -7.50 4.57 -4.24
CA SER A 198 -8.87 4.33 -3.78
C SER A 198 -9.27 5.44 -2.82
N TRP A 199 -10.20 6.32 -3.21
CA TRP A 199 -10.67 7.43 -2.37
C TRP A 199 -11.78 7.03 -1.38
N GLU A 200 -12.13 5.74 -1.30
CA GLU A 200 -13.11 5.21 -0.32
C GLU A 200 -12.82 5.57 1.16
N LEU A 201 -11.62 6.04 1.50
CA LEU A 201 -11.15 6.32 2.86
C LEU A 201 -10.59 7.74 3.08
N THR A 202 -10.31 8.50 2.01
CA THR A 202 -9.79 9.88 2.08
C THR A 202 -10.58 10.75 1.12
N ASP A 203 -10.99 11.96 1.51
CA ASP A 203 -11.54 12.91 0.53
C ASP A 203 -10.49 13.19 -0.54
N MET A 204 -10.91 13.47 -1.79
CA MET A 204 -10.01 13.98 -2.82
C MET A 204 -9.34 15.27 -2.33
N GLY A 205 -8.06 15.17 -1.98
CA GLY A 205 -7.16 16.30 -1.84
C GLY A 205 -6.21 16.34 -3.04
N ASP A 206 -5.60 17.49 -3.28
CA ASP A 206 -4.50 17.55 -4.25
C ASP A 206 -3.44 16.51 -3.87
N PRO A 207 -2.99 15.65 -4.80
CA PRO A 207 -1.93 14.71 -4.50
C PRO A 207 -0.72 15.49 -3.98
N PRO A 208 -0.13 15.09 -2.85
CA PRO A 208 0.98 15.83 -2.27
C PRO A 208 2.10 15.89 -3.31
N LYS A 209 2.70 17.07 -3.47
CA LYS A 209 3.85 17.25 -4.37
C LYS A 209 5.11 16.95 -3.57
N CYS A 210 6.07 16.26 -4.18
CA CYS A 210 7.40 16.10 -3.61
C CYS A 210 8.02 17.49 -3.43
N ASP A 211 8.50 17.80 -2.22
CA ASP A 211 9.07 19.11 -1.92
C ASP A 211 10.45 19.31 -2.57
N GLU A 212 11.13 18.24 -2.98
CA GLU A 212 12.44 18.31 -3.66
C GLU A 212 12.31 18.51 -5.18
N CYS A 213 11.37 17.81 -5.83
CA CYS A 213 11.27 17.79 -7.30
C CYS A 213 9.95 18.36 -7.85
N GLY A 214 8.96 18.66 -7.01
CA GLY A 214 7.67 19.22 -7.39
C GLY A 214 6.73 18.26 -8.13
N SER A 215 7.13 17.00 -8.31
CA SER A 215 6.29 15.97 -8.96
C SER A 215 5.19 15.49 -8.01
N GLU A 216 4.03 15.13 -8.56
CA GLU A 216 2.94 14.54 -7.78
C GLU A 216 3.37 13.18 -7.20
N ALA A 217 3.06 12.97 -5.92
CA ALA A 217 3.32 11.70 -5.25
C ALA A 217 2.55 10.57 -5.93
N ARG A 218 3.22 9.42 -6.09
CA ARG A 218 2.61 8.19 -6.59
C ARG A 218 2.29 7.26 -5.44
N LEU A 219 1.26 6.44 -5.61
CA LEU A 219 0.88 5.45 -4.62
C LEU A 219 1.90 4.31 -4.59
N ASP A 220 2.71 4.26 -3.54
CA ASP A 220 3.66 3.17 -3.34
C ASP A 220 2.98 1.88 -2.84
N GLY A 221 1.76 1.96 -2.29
CA GLY A 221 0.93 0.79 -2.00
C GLY A 221 -0.42 1.12 -1.38
N ALA A 222 -1.42 0.25 -1.59
CA ALA A 222 -2.76 0.37 -1.00
C ALA A 222 -3.34 -1.01 -0.63
N ARG A 223 -4.28 -0.99 0.32
CA ARG A 223 -5.17 -2.12 0.64
C ARG A 223 -6.62 -1.63 0.56
N SER A 224 -7.38 -2.10 -0.43
CA SER A 224 -8.83 -1.82 -0.50
C SER A 224 -9.61 -2.66 0.52
N ARG A 225 -10.75 -2.12 0.96
CA ARG A 225 -11.45 -2.49 2.19
C ARG A 225 -12.41 -3.67 2.04
N THR A 226 -11.96 -4.79 1.48
CA THR A 226 -12.64 -6.06 1.75
C THR A 226 -11.86 -6.85 2.80
N PRO A 227 -12.09 -6.60 4.09
CA PRO A 227 -11.64 -7.53 5.11
C PRO A 227 -12.39 -8.84 4.88
N ILE A 228 -11.65 -9.93 4.70
CA ILE A 228 -12.21 -11.30 4.79
C ILE A 228 -12.73 -11.57 6.23
N TRP A 229 -12.50 -10.65 7.17
CA TRP A 229 -12.80 -10.81 8.57
C TRP A 229 -13.43 -9.52 9.12
N THR A 230 -14.76 -9.57 9.22
CA THR A 230 -15.70 -8.71 9.99
C THR A 230 -16.22 -7.40 9.37
N THR A 231 -17.55 -7.32 9.44
CA THR A 231 -18.48 -6.30 8.95
C THR A 231 -18.79 -5.27 10.03
N THR A 232 -18.43 -3.99 9.85
CA THR A 232 -19.32 -2.82 10.05
C THR A 232 -18.60 -1.48 9.75
N PRO A 233 -19.33 -0.44 9.33
CA PRO A 233 -18.79 0.83 8.84
C PRO A 233 -18.79 1.94 9.91
N THR A 234 -17.75 2.78 9.92
CA THR A 234 -17.81 4.13 10.53
C THR A 234 -16.69 5.04 10.00
N GLU A 235 -16.91 6.34 10.22
CA GLU A 235 -16.63 7.51 9.38
C GLU A 235 -15.28 8.24 9.58
N ARG A 236 -14.91 8.97 8.51
CA ARG A 236 -14.32 10.33 8.36
C ARG A 236 -12.97 10.73 9.02
N ARG A 237 -12.04 11.00 8.08
CA ARG A 237 -11.28 12.25 7.80
C ARG A 237 -10.01 12.63 8.57
N SER A 238 -9.09 13.14 7.73
CA SER A 238 -7.99 14.10 7.98
C SER A 238 -6.69 13.53 8.55
N ASN A 239 -5.81 13.04 7.67
CA ASN A 239 -4.36 12.97 7.94
C ASN A 239 -3.65 14.14 7.22
N ARG A 240 -2.78 14.81 7.95
CA ARG A 240 -1.81 15.77 7.40
C ARG A 240 -0.52 14.98 7.12
N PRO A 241 0.05 15.03 5.91
CA PRO A 241 1.29 14.30 5.65
C PRO A 241 2.51 15.03 6.22
N ALA A 242 3.34 14.29 6.93
CA ALA A 242 4.74 14.59 7.19
C ALA A 242 5.59 14.14 5.98
N CYS A 243 6.67 14.90 5.71
CA CYS A 243 7.38 15.00 4.43
C CYS A 243 8.16 13.75 3.95
N ARG A 244 8.25 13.58 2.62
CA ARG A 244 9.49 13.69 1.80
C ARG A 244 9.12 13.80 0.32
#